data_AF-A0A7W2LZB1-F1
#
_entry.id   AF-A0A7W2LZB1-F1
#
_cell.length_a   1.000
_cell.length_b   1.000
_cell.length_c   1.000
_cell.angle_alpha   90.00
_cell.angle_beta   90.00
_cell.angle_gamma   90.00
#
_symmetry.space_group_name_H-M   'P 1'
#
loop_
_entity.id
_entity.type
_entity.pdbx_description
1 polymer ?
#
loop_
_entity_poly.entity_id
_entity_poly.type
_entity_poly.pdbx_seq_one_letter_code
_entity_poly.pdbx_strand_id
1 'polypeptide(L)'
;MNNSTRNDVIGMIESRLEAMAKGSDSLSGRARLEGEIEIAIDLAHLTGAIDLPLRNHFIQRRDRMIAHDHRQWEQQARRFS
;
A
#
# COMPACT_ATOMS: atom_id res chain seq x y z
N MET A 1 -23.18 -3.27 -4.18
CA MET A 1 -22.64 -2.18 -3.33
C MET A 1 -23.03 -0.84 -3.96
N ASN A 2 -23.34 0.20 -3.19
CA ASN A 2 -23.62 1.52 -3.77
C ASN A 2 -22.30 2.28 -4.07
N ASN A 3 -22.37 3.31 -4.90
CA ASN A 3 -21.19 4.06 -5.33
C ASN A 3 -20.48 4.80 -4.20
N SER A 4 -21.21 5.25 -3.17
CA SER A 4 -20.60 5.92 -2.01
C SER A 4 -19.68 4.96 -1.25
N THR A 5 -20.18 3.79 -0.87
CA THR A 5 -19.40 2.78 -0.14
C THR A 5 -18.18 2.32 -0.96
N ARG A 6 -18.33 2.19 -2.27
CA ARG A 6 -17.20 1.89 -3.16
C ARG A 6 -16.11 2.96 -3.09
N ASN A 7 -16.51 4.23 -3.17
CA ASN A 7 -15.58 5.36 -3.13
C ASN A 7 -14.91 5.48 -1.75
N ASP A 8 -15.63 5.20 -0.67
CA ASP A 8 -15.08 5.22 0.69
C ASP A 8 -13.98 4.16 0.85
N VAL A 9 -14.20 2.96 0.31
CA VAL A 9 -13.20 1.87 0.31
C VAL A 9 -11.97 2.25 -0.51
N ILE A 10 -12.16 2.82 -1.70
CA ILE A 10 -11.06 3.30 -2.54
C ILE A 10 -10.27 4.40 -1.81
N GLY A 11 -10.97 5.37 -1.22
CA GLY A 11 -10.35 6.45 -0.44
C GLY A 11 -9.56 5.93 0.76
N MET A 12 -10.06 4.89 1.43
CA MET A 12 -9.32 4.22 2.51
C MET A 12 -8.01 3.61 2.00
N ILE A 13 -8.02 2.88 0.88
CA ILE A 13 -6.81 2.28 0.30
C ILE A 13 -5.81 3.37 -0.11
N GLU A 14 -6.26 4.41 -0.80
CA GLU A 14 -5.43 5.56 -1.19
C GLU A 14 -4.80 6.24 0.04
N SER A 15 -5.56 6.46 1.11
CA SER A 15 -5.05 7.06 2.34
C SER A 15 -3.91 6.25 2.98
N ARG A 16 -4.00 4.91 2.97
CA ARG A 16 -2.88 4.08 3.46
C ARG A 16 -1.66 4.15 2.55
N LEU A 17 -1.86 4.14 1.22
CA LEU A 17 -0.76 4.31 0.27
C LEU A 17 -0.08 5.68 0.46
N GLU A 18 -0.84 6.75 0.70
CA GLU A 18 -0.28 8.06 1.03
C GLU A 18 0.50 8.05 2.34
N ALA A 19 0.02 7.36 3.37
CA ALA A 19 0.75 7.20 4.63
C ALA A 19 2.08 6.45 4.42
N MET A 20 2.07 5.39 3.61
CA MET A 20 3.29 4.67 3.23
C MET A 20 4.25 5.57 2.43
N ALA A 21 3.75 6.42 1.54
CA ALA A 21 4.57 7.35 0.76
C ALA A 21 5.22 8.45 1.61
N LYS A 22 4.54 8.90 2.67
CA LYS A 22 5.11 9.84 3.66
C LYS A 22 6.20 9.18 4.53
N GLY A 23 6.24 7.85 4.55
CA GLY A 23 7.18 7.07 5.32
C GLY A 23 6.79 6.95 6.79
N SER A 24 7.30 5.90 7.43
CA SER A 24 7.36 5.79 8.89
C SER A 24 8.82 5.75 9.31
N ASP A 25 9.15 6.41 10.41
CA ASP A 25 10.52 6.44 10.95
C ASP A 25 10.95 5.08 11.55
N SER A 26 10.00 4.16 11.74
CA SER A 26 10.27 2.83 12.29
C SER A 26 10.02 1.72 11.26
N LEU A 27 10.89 0.72 11.26
CA LEU A 27 10.74 -0.51 10.46
C LEU A 27 9.43 -1.24 10.79
N SER A 28 9.04 -1.26 12.07
CA SER A 28 7.78 -1.89 12.51
C SER A 28 6.55 -1.12 12.03
N GLY A 29 6.60 0.21 11.98
CA GLY A 29 5.54 1.04 11.41
C GLY A 29 5.36 0.81 9.91
N ARG A 30 6.47 0.63 9.17
CA ARG A 30 6.43 0.32 7.73
C ARG A 30 5.83 -1.04 7.44
N ALA A 31 6.35 -2.11 8.08
CA ALA A 31 5.83 -3.47 7.91
C ALA A 31 4.34 -3.56 8.26
N ARG A 32 3.91 -2.82 9.28
CA ARG A 32 2.49 -2.71 9.63
C ARG A 32 1.66 -2.07 8.51
N LEU A 33 2.11 -0.94 7.96
CA LEU A 33 1.40 -0.26 6.87
C LEU A 33 1.31 -1.13 5.61
N GLU A 34 2.37 -1.86 5.27
CA GLU A 34 2.37 -2.80 4.14
C GLU A 34 1.29 -3.89 4.30
N GLY A 35 1.21 -4.51 5.48
CA GLY A 35 0.17 -5.49 5.80
C GLY A 35 -1.23 -4.89 5.83
N GLU A 36 -1.41 -3.68 6.37
CA GLU A 36 -2.70 -2.98 6.38
C GLU A 36 -3.19 -2.67 4.95
N ILE A 37 -2.28 -2.31 4.04
CA ILE A 37 -2.61 -2.07 2.62
C ILE A 37 -3.02 -3.38 1.94
N GLU A 38 -2.29 -4.47 2.17
CA GLU A 38 -2.60 -5.79 1.61
C GLU A 38 -4.00 -6.25 2.02
N ILE A 39 -4.29 -6.23 3.31
CA ILE A 39 -5.59 -6.63 3.86
C ILE A 39 -6.71 -5.76 3.29
N ALA A 40 -6.49 -4.44 3.20
CA ALA A 40 -7.48 -3.52 2.66
C ALA A 40 -7.82 -3.81 1.19
N ILE A 41 -6.80 -4.08 0.36
CA ILE A 41 -6.98 -4.41 -1.05
C ILE A 41 -7.73 -5.73 -1.22
N ASP A 42 -7.33 -6.77 -0.48
CA ASP A 42 -7.95 -8.09 -0.57
C ASP A 42 -9.40 -8.06 -0.09
N LEU A 43 -9.67 -7.41 1.05
CA LEU A 43 -11.03 -7.28 1.57
C LEU A 43 -11.92 -6.47 0.61
N ALA A 44 -11.40 -5.40 0.03
CA ALA A 44 -12.13 -4.60 -0.97
C ALA A 44 -12.50 -5.45 -2.19
N HIS A 45 -11.62 -6.33 -2.64
CA HIS A 45 -11.91 -7.20 -3.76
C HIS A 45 -12.91 -8.31 -3.40
N LEU A 46 -12.69 -9.00 -2.27
CA LEU A 46 -13.55 -10.10 -1.80
C LEU A 46 -14.99 -9.65 -1.55
N THR A 47 -15.18 -8.40 -1.12
CA THR A 47 -16.51 -7.80 -0.88
C THR A 47 -17.13 -7.20 -2.15
N GLY A 48 -16.42 -7.23 -3.28
CA GLY A 48 -16.87 -6.66 -4.55
C GLY A 48 -16.87 -5.13 -4.61
N ALA A 49 -16.12 -4.45 -3.73
CA ALA A 49 -15.93 -3.00 -3.78
C ALA A 49 -15.05 -2.61 -4.97
N ILE A 50 -14.02 -3.42 -5.22
CA ILE A 50 -13.12 -3.24 -6.37
C ILE A 50 -13.09 -4.50 -7.23
N ASP A 51 -12.99 -4.30 -8.54
CA ASP A 51 -12.81 -5.39 -9.49
C ASP A 51 -11.34 -5.85 -9.53
N LEU A 52 -11.09 -6.94 -10.26
CA LEU A 52 -9.76 -7.51 -10.40
C LEU A 52 -8.75 -6.54 -11.05
N PRO A 53 -9.11 -5.77 -12.11
CA PRO A 53 -8.21 -4.76 -12.66
C PRO A 53 -7.76 -3.73 -11.62
N LEU A 54 -8.69 -3.18 -10.84
CA LEU A 54 -8.37 -2.16 -9.83
C LEU A 54 -7.60 -2.76 -8.64
N ARG A 55 -7.92 -4.00 -8.24
CA ARG A 55 -7.10 -4.75 -7.27
C ARG A 55 -5.65 -4.86 -7.73
N ASN A 56 -5.43 -5.31 -8.97
CA ASN A 56 -4.09 -5.49 -9.52
C ASN A 56 -3.34 -4.16 -9.62
N HIS A 57 -4.04 -3.07 -9.97
CA HIS A 57 -3.47 -1.74 -9.97
C HIS A 57 -2.92 -1.34 -8.59
N PHE A 58 -3.70 -1.54 -7.52
CA PHE A 58 -3.27 -1.21 -6.17
C PHE A 58 -2.09 -2.07 -5.70
N ILE A 59 -2.10 -3.37 -6.00
CA ILE A 59 -0.98 -4.28 -5.67
C ILE A 59 0.30 -3.81 -6.36
N GLN A 60 0.25 -3.54 -7.67
CA GLN A 60 1.42 -3.05 -8.41
C GLN A 60 1.93 -1.71 -7.89
N ARG A 61 1.05 -0.85 -7.38
CA ARG A 61 1.45 0.43 -6.77
C ARG A 61 2.14 0.20 -5.43
N ARG A 62 1.57 -0.63 -4.54
CA ARG A 62 2.20 -1.04 -3.27
C ARG A 62 3.59 -1.66 -3.51
N ASP A 63 3.69 -2.63 -4.41
CA ASP A 63 4.94 -3.37 -4.66
C ASP A 63 6.05 -2.44 -5.19
N ARG A 64 5.70 -1.47 -6.04
CA ARG A 64 6.65 -0.44 -6.49
C ARG A 64 7.17 0.43 -5.34
N MET A 65 6.31 0.73 -4.36
CA MET A 65 6.70 1.53 -3.18
C MET A 65 7.64 0.74 -2.26
N ILE A 66 7.32 -0.53 -1.97
CA ILE A 66 8.20 -1.43 -1.19
C ILE A 66 9.56 -1.55 -1.88
N ALA A 67 9.57 -1.81 -3.20
CA ALA A 67 10.80 -1.96 -3.94
C ALA A 67 11.62 -0.66 -4.00
N HIS A 68 10.96 0.51 -4.06
CA HIS A 68 11.65 1.79 -3.98
C HIS A 68 12.34 1.97 -2.63
N ASP A 69 11.63 1.64 -1.54
CA ASP A 69 12.17 1.76 -0.19
C ASP A 69 13.38 0.84 0.03
N HIS A 70 13.25 -0.45 -0.32
CA HIS A 70 14.37 -1.39 -0.23
C HIS A 70 15.63 -0.88 -0.97
N ARG A 71 15.46 -0.30 -2.17
CA ARG A 71 16.60 0.28 -2.91
C ARG A 71 17.22 1.49 -2.20
N GLN A 72 16.44 2.31 -1.50
CA GLN A 72 16.99 3.43 -0.72
C GLN A 72 17.80 2.92 0.47
N TRP A 73 17.30 1.90 1.18
CA TRP A 73 18.00 1.26 2.28
C TRP A 73 19.32 0.64 1.84
N GLU A 74 19.33 -0.12 0.74
CA GLU A 74 20.56 -0.71 0.20
C GLU A 74 21.60 0.34 -0.20
N GLN A 75 21.16 1.44 -0.83
CA GLN A 75 22.04 2.55 -1.18
C GLN A 75 22.62 3.22 0.07
N GLN A 76 21.81 3.42 1.10
CA GLN A 76 22.26 4.01 2.35
C GLN A 76 23.27 3.09 3.06
N ALA A 77 22.99 1.79 3.17
CA ALA A 77 23.90 0.81 3.77
C ALA A 77 25.27 0.77 3.05
N ARG A 78 25.28 0.82 1.71
CA ARG A 78 26.53 0.86 0.92
C ARG A 78 27.34 2.13 1.11
N ARG A 79 26.72 3.26 1.50
CA ARG A 79 27.45 4.51 1.79
C ARG A 79 28.16 4.47 3.14
N PHE A 80 27.77 3.55 4.02
CA PHE A 80 28.32 3.39 5.37
C PHE A 80 29.23 2.15 5.52
N SER A 81 29.45 1.37 4.46
CA SER A 81 30.45 0.28 4.41
C SER A 81 31.73 0.72 3.74
#